data_AF-A0A6C7E915-F1
#
_entry.id   AF-A0A6C7E915-F1
#
_cell.length_a   1.000
_cell.length_b   1.000
_cell.length_c   1.000
_cell.angle_alpha   90.00
_cell.angle_beta   90.00
_cell.angle_gamma   90.00
#
_symmetry.space_group_name_H-M   'P 1'
#
loop_
_entity.id
_entity.type
_entity.pdbx_description
1 polymer ?
#
loop_
_entity_poly.entity_id
_entity_poly.type
_entity_poly.pdbx_seq_one_letter_code
_entity_poly.pdbx_strand_id
1 'polypeptide(L)'
;MNDEHEALIVTGDVDDPHAGVDEPLLFDRIDALRVLRASSNEEKGALLEEIGGSGKVEQEIVDQLSKVKPLWQPDEFPEAHRMAMRSLEVLDRNGSRNAKLPPMGPLKPIAQYIVQQLTRWIVKGYVNGLVTNLRKLYERREANSIWGSPAQVLLRRARINAEQVEQGFKGNPVGVPTFLLGGAILSTILSTIVSLISAALDTTLGVVIAGVVVVLLLGSLSWAALYAAAVARRRIRLTTDQPIQALYDTIGAAGDPPRDQSYNFAVIAIVLLVLAVVVIPPLAYLVYDNATS
;
A
#
# COMPACT_ATOMS: atom_id res chain seq x y z
N MET A 1 -50.50 -25.27 27.62
CA MET A 1 -51.19 -24.56 28.71
C MET A 1 -50.21 -24.55 29.86
N ASN A 2 -49.54 -23.39 30.01
CA ASN A 2 -48.92 -22.79 31.21
C ASN A 2 -48.05 -23.66 32.13
N ASP A 3 -47.04 -23.15 32.80
CA ASP A 3 -46.25 -21.93 32.81
C ASP A 3 -45.20 -22.23 33.89
N GLU A 4 -43.97 -21.76 33.67
CA GLU A 4 -43.17 -21.02 34.65
C GLU A 4 -43.17 -21.47 36.14
N HIS A 5 -41.99 -21.84 36.65
CA HIS A 5 -41.18 -20.89 37.42
C HIS A 5 -39.92 -21.57 37.99
N GLU A 6 -38.79 -21.17 37.43
CA GLU A 6 -37.52 -21.02 38.15
C GLU A 6 -37.73 -20.23 39.44
N ALA A 7 -37.11 -20.70 40.52
CA ALA A 7 -36.76 -19.88 41.67
C ALA A 7 -35.29 -20.16 42.04
N LEU A 8 -34.45 -19.38 41.37
CA LEU A 8 -33.10 -18.99 41.75
C LEU A 8 -33.14 -18.22 43.09
N ILE A 9 -32.19 -18.45 44.00
CA ILE A 9 -31.46 -17.44 44.81
C ILE A 9 -30.48 -18.15 45.77
N VAL A 10 -29.18 -18.13 45.43
CA VAL A 10 -28.07 -17.36 46.05
C VAL A 10 -27.30 -18.12 47.13
N THR A 11 -26.16 -18.65 46.70
CA THR A 11 -24.87 -18.60 47.42
C THR A 11 -23.86 -18.31 46.32
N GLY A 12 -23.23 -17.15 46.26
CA GLY A 12 -22.18 -16.75 47.20
C GLY A 12 -20.99 -16.37 46.32
N ASP A 13 -20.67 -15.10 46.39
CA ASP A 13 -19.58 -14.36 45.75
C ASP A 13 -18.24 -15.12 45.76
N VAL A 14 -17.63 -15.28 44.58
CA VAL A 14 -16.18 -15.39 44.42
C VAL A 14 -15.83 -14.60 43.16
N ASP A 15 -15.40 -13.35 43.39
CA ASP A 15 -14.53 -12.60 42.49
C ASP A 15 -13.44 -13.55 41.95
N ASP A 16 -13.51 -13.88 40.66
CA ASP A 16 -12.37 -14.45 39.93
C ASP A 16 -11.64 -13.28 39.23
N PRO A 17 -10.48 -12.84 39.74
CA PRO A 17 -9.73 -11.73 39.15
C PRO A 17 -8.92 -12.14 37.91
N HIS A 18 -9.17 -13.31 37.31
CA HIS A 18 -8.44 -13.79 36.13
C HIS A 18 -9.26 -13.84 34.82
N ALA A 19 -10.46 -13.28 34.79
CA ALA A 19 -11.22 -13.11 33.56
C ALA A 19 -10.63 -11.99 32.67
N GLY A 20 -9.53 -12.29 31.96
CA GLY A 20 -9.11 -11.45 30.81
C GLY A 20 -7.62 -11.29 30.54
N VAL A 21 -6.73 -12.14 31.04
CA VAL A 21 -5.29 -12.01 30.76
C VAL A 21 -4.69 -13.32 30.21
N ASP A 22 -4.33 -13.28 28.93
CA ASP A 22 -3.26 -14.07 28.30
C ASP A 22 -3.41 -15.59 28.10
N GLU A 23 -4.59 -16.12 27.77
CA GLU A 23 -4.67 -17.52 27.32
C GLU A 23 -3.95 -17.82 25.97
N PRO A 24 -4.00 -16.99 24.90
CA PRO A 24 -3.31 -17.35 23.65
C PRO A 24 -1.77 -17.34 23.77
N LEU A 25 -1.21 -16.40 24.55
CA LEU A 25 0.23 -16.25 24.71
C LEU A 25 0.90 -17.36 25.52
N LEU A 26 0.17 -18.01 26.43
CA LEU A 26 0.67 -19.12 27.24
C LEU A 26 0.71 -20.42 26.43
N PHE A 27 -0.32 -20.71 25.64
CA PHE A 27 -0.34 -21.89 24.76
C PHE A 27 0.74 -21.80 23.67
N ASP A 28 0.90 -20.65 23.01
CA ASP A 28 1.93 -20.42 21.99
C ASP A 28 3.37 -20.66 22.54
N ARG A 29 3.62 -20.27 23.80
CA ARG A 29 4.92 -20.48 24.46
C ARG A 29 5.15 -21.95 24.85
N ILE A 30 4.10 -22.66 25.23
CA ILE A 30 4.16 -24.10 25.57
C ILE A 30 4.47 -24.93 24.32
N ASP A 31 3.87 -24.58 23.18
CA ASP A 31 4.09 -25.30 21.92
C ASP A 31 5.48 -25.01 21.31
N ALA A 32 5.99 -23.77 21.43
CA ALA A 32 7.37 -23.45 21.06
C ALA A 32 8.41 -24.24 21.87
N LEU A 33 8.16 -24.49 23.17
CA LEU A 33 9.05 -25.30 24.01
C LEU A 33 8.97 -26.80 23.69
N ARG A 34 7.82 -27.29 23.21
CA ARG A 34 7.66 -28.68 22.71
C ARG A 34 8.52 -28.92 21.47
N VAL A 35 8.55 -27.96 20.53
CA VAL A 35 9.43 -28.03 19.34
C VAL A 35 10.91 -28.10 19.72
N LEU A 36 11.35 -27.32 20.71
CA LEU A 36 12.75 -27.33 21.16
C LEU A 36 13.14 -28.63 21.88
N ARG A 37 12.18 -29.30 22.52
CA ARG A 37 12.38 -30.55 23.26
C ARG A 37 12.28 -31.81 22.39
N ALA A 38 11.63 -31.73 21.22
CA ALA A 38 11.52 -32.85 20.30
C ALA A 38 12.91 -33.38 19.87
N SER A 39 13.01 -34.70 19.77
CA SER A 39 14.29 -35.40 19.68
C SER A 39 14.69 -35.74 18.24
N SER A 40 13.73 -35.76 17.32
CA SER A 40 13.92 -35.99 15.89
C SER A 40 13.52 -34.77 15.05
N ASN A 41 14.01 -34.71 13.80
CA ASN A 41 13.66 -33.64 12.88
C ASN A 41 12.21 -33.76 12.40
N GLU A 42 11.70 -35.00 12.28
CA GLU A 42 10.32 -35.31 11.90
C GLU A 42 9.32 -34.87 12.98
N GLU A 43 9.63 -35.11 14.26
CA GLU A 43 8.78 -34.70 15.39
C GLU A 43 8.74 -33.16 15.52
N LYS A 44 9.88 -32.49 15.30
CA LYS A 44 9.95 -31.03 15.22
C LYS A 44 9.11 -30.49 14.06
N GLY A 45 9.18 -31.15 12.90
CA GLY A 45 8.40 -30.78 11.71
C GLY A 45 6.90 -30.85 11.97
N ALA A 46 6.41 -31.97 12.52
CA ALA A 46 5.00 -32.14 12.84
C ALA A 46 4.47 -31.10 13.84
N LEU A 47 5.26 -30.79 14.88
CA LEU A 47 4.91 -29.76 15.86
C LEU A 47 4.91 -28.36 15.24
N LEU A 48 5.84 -28.06 14.32
CA LEU A 48 5.85 -26.79 13.58
C LEU A 48 4.68 -26.66 12.61
N GLU A 49 4.24 -27.75 11.99
CA GLU A 49 3.04 -27.80 11.14
C GLU A 49 1.75 -27.59 11.96
N GLU A 50 1.68 -28.18 13.16
CA GLU A 50 0.57 -27.98 14.10
C GLU A 50 0.48 -26.52 14.57
N ILE A 51 1.62 -25.91 14.93
CA ILE A 51 1.70 -24.49 15.32
C ILE A 51 1.37 -23.57 14.13
N GLY A 52 1.83 -23.93 12.92
CA GLY A 52 1.59 -23.16 11.70
C GLY A 52 0.14 -23.17 11.24
N GLY A 53 -0.60 -24.25 11.54
CA GLY A 53 -2.02 -24.40 11.23
C GLY A 53 -2.35 -24.47 9.73
N SER A 54 -3.60 -24.81 9.41
CA SER A 54 -4.13 -24.85 8.04
C SER A 54 -4.98 -23.61 7.72
N GLY A 55 -4.34 -22.44 7.75
CA GLY A 55 -4.98 -21.16 7.47
C GLY A 55 -5.45 -21.03 6.02
N LYS A 56 -6.08 -19.88 5.73
CA LYS A 56 -6.57 -19.57 4.39
C LYS A 56 -5.44 -19.56 3.35
N VAL A 57 -4.26 -19.08 3.73
CA VAL A 57 -3.09 -18.98 2.84
C VAL A 57 -2.57 -20.37 2.49
N GLU A 58 -2.51 -21.27 3.47
CA GLU A 58 -2.09 -22.67 3.29
C GLU A 58 -3.06 -23.40 2.36
N GLN A 59 -4.37 -23.16 2.53
CA GLN A 59 -5.39 -23.69 1.61
C GLN A 59 -5.24 -23.12 0.18
N GLU A 60 -4.95 -21.82 0.05
CA GLU A 60 -4.67 -21.19 -1.24
C GLU A 60 -3.39 -21.74 -1.89
N ILE A 61 -2.34 -22.03 -1.10
CA ILE A 61 -1.12 -22.68 -1.59
C ILE A 61 -1.43 -24.06 -2.14
N VAL A 62 -2.16 -24.89 -1.39
CA VAL A 62 -2.55 -26.24 -1.85
C VAL A 62 -3.44 -26.15 -3.10
N ASP A 63 -4.42 -25.26 -3.13
CA ASP A 63 -5.28 -25.03 -4.30
C ASP A 63 -4.45 -24.61 -5.53
N GLN A 64 -3.52 -23.66 -5.38
CA GLN A 64 -2.67 -23.20 -6.48
C GLN A 64 -1.69 -24.27 -6.97
N LEU A 65 -1.11 -25.06 -6.06
CA LEU A 65 -0.22 -26.18 -6.42
C LEU A 65 -0.98 -27.31 -7.12
N SER A 66 -2.26 -27.54 -6.76
CA SER A 66 -3.10 -28.53 -7.43
C SER A 66 -3.42 -28.16 -8.89
N LYS A 67 -3.31 -26.87 -9.24
CA LYS A 67 -3.57 -26.34 -10.58
C LYS A 67 -2.31 -26.40 -11.44
N VAL A 68 -2.08 -27.57 -12.04
CA VAL A 68 -0.84 -27.90 -12.78
C VAL A 68 -0.70 -27.13 -14.10
N LYS A 69 -1.80 -26.68 -14.73
CA LYS A 69 -1.70 -26.03 -16.04
C LYS A 69 -1.05 -24.64 -15.92
N PRO A 70 0.02 -24.35 -16.70
CA PRO A 70 0.69 -23.05 -16.67
C PRO A 70 -0.15 -21.93 -17.33
N LEU A 71 -1.13 -22.29 -18.16
CA LEU A 71 -2.04 -21.38 -18.86
C LEU A 71 -3.41 -22.06 -19.00
N TRP A 72 -4.47 -21.48 -18.43
CA TRP A 72 -5.81 -22.10 -18.46
C TRP A 72 -6.53 -21.91 -19.79
N GLN A 73 -6.43 -20.73 -20.40
CA GLN A 73 -7.10 -20.39 -21.66
C GLN A 73 -6.08 -19.90 -22.70
N PRO A 74 -5.38 -20.83 -23.38
CA PRO A 74 -4.34 -20.47 -24.35
C PRO A 74 -4.85 -19.66 -25.54
N ASP A 75 -6.10 -19.89 -25.97
CA ASP A 75 -6.66 -19.25 -27.16
C ASP A 75 -7.06 -17.79 -26.90
N GLU A 76 -7.51 -17.48 -25.69
CA GLU A 76 -7.93 -16.13 -25.27
C GLU A 76 -6.76 -15.29 -24.74
N PHE A 77 -5.70 -15.93 -24.25
CA PHE A 77 -4.53 -15.27 -23.67
C PHE A 77 -3.90 -14.19 -24.58
N PRO A 78 -3.70 -14.38 -25.90
CA PRO A 78 -3.13 -13.35 -26.76
C PRO A 78 -3.96 -12.07 -26.80
N GLU A 79 -5.30 -12.20 -26.77
CA GLU A 79 -6.19 -11.05 -26.75
C GLU A 79 -6.15 -10.35 -25.39
N ALA A 80 -6.25 -11.12 -24.31
CA ALA A 80 -6.17 -10.59 -22.95
C ALA A 80 -4.83 -9.87 -22.69
N HIS A 81 -3.72 -10.43 -23.16
CA HIS A 81 -2.41 -9.79 -23.10
C HIS A 81 -2.37 -8.47 -23.86
N ARG A 82 -2.88 -8.43 -25.11
CA ARG A 82 -2.94 -7.17 -25.89
C ARG A 82 -3.81 -6.12 -25.20
N MET A 83 -4.94 -6.53 -24.62
CA MET A 83 -5.82 -5.63 -23.89
C MET A 83 -5.14 -5.09 -22.63
N ALA A 84 -4.42 -5.93 -21.89
CA ALA A 84 -3.62 -5.54 -20.74
C ALA A 84 -2.52 -4.53 -21.14
N MET A 85 -1.75 -4.79 -22.20
CA MET A 85 -0.73 -3.85 -22.68
C MET A 85 -1.33 -2.52 -23.13
N ARG A 86 -2.46 -2.56 -23.84
CA ARG A 86 -3.20 -1.35 -24.22
C ARG A 86 -3.68 -0.57 -22.99
N SER A 87 -4.15 -1.26 -21.95
CA SER A 87 -4.60 -0.60 -20.72
C SER A 87 -3.47 0.15 -20.02
N LEU A 88 -2.26 -0.43 -20.00
CA LEU A 88 -1.06 0.21 -19.47
C LEU A 88 -0.66 1.42 -20.30
N GLU A 89 -0.67 1.31 -21.63
CA GLU A 89 -0.38 2.44 -22.51
C GLU A 89 -1.37 3.61 -22.29
N VAL A 90 -2.66 3.29 -22.23
CA VAL A 90 -3.72 4.29 -22.02
C VAL A 90 -3.58 4.97 -20.66
N LEU A 91 -3.32 4.19 -19.61
CA LEU A 91 -3.10 4.71 -18.27
C LEU A 91 -1.84 5.57 -18.21
N ASP A 92 -0.75 5.16 -18.84
CA ASP A 92 0.51 5.93 -18.83
C ASP A 92 0.34 7.30 -19.52
N ARG A 93 -0.33 7.32 -20.68
CA ARG A 93 -0.55 8.54 -21.47
C ARG A 93 -1.55 9.51 -20.86
N ASN A 94 -2.56 9.00 -20.16
CA ASN A 94 -3.69 9.82 -19.67
C ASN A 94 -3.69 9.99 -18.15
N GLY A 95 -3.06 9.07 -17.42
CA GLY A 95 -3.12 8.97 -15.97
C GLY A 95 -2.49 10.16 -15.24
N SER A 96 -1.52 10.84 -15.85
CA SER A 96 -0.87 12.03 -15.27
C SER A 96 -1.40 13.37 -15.80
N ARG A 97 -2.48 13.38 -16.59
CA ARG A 97 -3.07 14.62 -17.10
C ARG A 97 -3.70 15.44 -15.96
N ASN A 98 -3.80 16.76 -16.15
CA ASN A 98 -4.37 17.66 -15.15
C ASN A 98 -5.74 17.19 -14.65
N ALA A 99 -5.89 17.08 -13.33
CA ALA A 99 -7.18 16.84 -12.68
C ALA A 99 -8.00 18.13 -12.64
N LYS A 100 -9.33 18.02 -12.64
CA LYS A 100 -10.23 19.17 -12.52
C LYS A 100 -10.33 19.60 -11.05
N LEU A 101 -9.52 20.57 -10.65
CA LEU A 101 -9.59 21.11 -9.28
C LEU A 101 -10.84 21.95 -9.02
N PRO A 102 -11.32 21.98 -7.75
CA PRO A 102 -12.27 22.98 -7.26
C PRO A 102 -11.81 24.42 -7.57
N PRO A 103 -12.73 25.41 -7.61
CA PRO A 103 -12.37 26.80 -7.78
C PRO A 103 -11.58 27.31 -6.56
N MET A 104 -10.26 27.50 -6.72
CA MET A 104 -9.32 27.91 -5.66
C MET A 104 -8.71 29.30 -5.88
N GLY A 105 -9.31 30.09 -6.77
CA GLY A 105 -8.82 31.43 -7.11
C GLY A 105 -7.33 31.44 -7.52
N PRO A 106 -6.52 32.38 -7.01
CA PRO A 106 -5.12 32.57 -7.42
C PRO A 106 -4.18 31.43 -7.01
N LEU A 107 -4.56 30.59 -6.04
CA LEU A 107 -3.74 29.44 -5.59
C LEU A 107 -3.88 28.20 -6.47
N LYS A 108 -4.87 28.21 -7.38
CA LYS A 108 -5.15 27.11 -8.32
C LYS A 108 -3.92 26.58 -9.08
N PRO A 109 -3.04 27.39 -9.70
CA PRO A 109 -1.89 26.86 -10.45
C PRO A 109 -0.92 26.08 -9.55
N ILE A 110 -0.69 26.53 -8.32
CA ILE A 110 0.21 25.88 -7.36
C ILE A 110 -0.40 24.54 -6.91
N ALA A 111 -1.67 24.55 -6.50
CA ALA A 111 -2.38 23.34 -6.12
C ALA A 111 -2.46 22.34 -7.28
N GLN A 112 -2.70 22.81 -8.50
CA GLN A 112 -2.73 21.99 -9.71
C GLN A 112 -1.41 21.29 -9.95
N TYR A 113 -0.30 22.03 -9.82
CA TYR A 113 1.04 21.48 -9.98
C TYR A 113 1.31 20.38 -8.95
N ILE A 114 1.09 20.65 -7.66
CA ILE A 114 1.33 19.68 -6.58
C ILE A 114 0.49 18.42 -6.79
N VAL A 115 -0.82 18.56 -6.98
CA VAL A 115 -1.73 17.44 -7.20
C VAL A 115 -1.33 16.63 -8.43
N GLN A 116 -0.92 17.31 -9.52
CA GLN A 116 -0.49 16.63 -10.74
C GLN A 116 0.77 15.79 -10.49
N GLN A 117 1.76 16.32 -9.78
CA GLN A 117 2.99 15.58 -9.51
C GLN A 117 2.74 14.35 -8.64
N LEU A 118 1.92 14.49 -7.59
CA LEU A 118 1.51 13.35 -6.77
C LEU A 118 0.73 12.32 -7.59
N THR A 119 -0.22 12.76 -8.42
CA THR A 119 -0.99 11.85 -9.30
C THR A 119 -0.08 11.11 -10.27
N ARG A 120 0.86 11.83 -10.90
CA ARG A 120 1.85 11.25 -11.83
C ARG A 120 2.68 10.18 -11.13
N TRP A 121 3.17 10.49 -9.93
CA TRP A 121 4.01 9.57 -9.19
C TRP A 121 3.26 8.30 -8.78
N ILE A 122 2.02 8.40 -8.29
CA ILE A 122 1.17 7.24 -7.96
C ILE A 122 0.92 6.37 -9.20
N VAL A 123 0.50 7.00 -10.31
CA VAL A 123 0.18 6.28 -11.55
C VAL A 123 1.43 5.59 -12.11
N LYS A 124 2.56 6.30 -12.20
CA LYS A 124 3.82 5.72 -12.70
C LYS A 124 4.31 4.58 -11.80
N GLY A 125 4.19 4.73 -10.48
CA GLY A 125 4.50 3.67 -9.52
C GLY A 125 3.66 2.40 -9.76
N TYR A 126 2.35 2.56 -9.96
CA TYR A 126 1.46 1.45 -10.28
C TYR A 126 1.79 0.78 -11.62
N VAL A 127 1.97 1.56 -12.70
CA VAL A 127 2.31 1.01 -14.03
C VAL A 127 3.63 0.24 -13.99
N ASN A 128 4.66 0.80 -13.36
CA ASN A 128 5.96 0.13 -13.19
C ASN A 128 5.85 -1.15 -12.36
N GLY A 129 5.12 -1.12 -11.25
CA GLY A 129 4.89 -2.30 -10.43
C GLY A 129 4.13 -3.39 -11.18
N LEU A 130 3.07 -3.01 -11.90
CA LEU A 130 2.21 -3.93 -12.63
C LEU A 130 2.97 -4.60 -13.78
N VAL A 131 3.70 -3.84 -14.62
CA VAL A 131 4.47 -4.44 -15.72
C VAL A 131 5.57 -5.38 -15.22
N THR A 132 6.27 -5.02 -14.14
CA THR A 132 7.29 -5.90 -13.52
C THR A 132 6.65 -7.17 -12.96
N ASN A 133 5.48 -7.07 -12.32
CA ASN A 133 4.75 -8.23 -11.81
C ASN A 133 4.30 -9.16 -12.94
N LEU A 134 3.76 -8.60 -14.04
CA LEU A 134 3.38 -9.38 -15.21
C LEU A 134 4.59 -10.08 -15.84
N ARG A 135 5.71 -9.38 -16.02
CA ARG A 135 6.95 -10.00 -16.55
C ARG A 135 7.40 -11.17 -15.68
N LYS A 136 7.46 -10.98 -14.35
CA LYS A 136 7.84 -12.04 -13.39
C LYS A 136 6.85 -13.20 -13.40
N LEU A 137 5.55 -12.92 -13.55
CA LEU A 137 4.53 -13.95 -13.68
C LEU A 137 4.75 -14.79 -14.94
N TYR A 138 4.96 -14.15 -16.10
CA TYR A 138 5.25 -14.85 -17.35
C TYR A 138 6.54 -15.67 -17.27
N GLU A 139 7.58 -15.13 -16.66
CA GLU A 139 8.86 -15.83 -16.44
C GLU A 139 8.68 -17.12 -15.64
N ARG A 140 7.94 -17.06 -14.53
CA ARG A 140 7.65 -18.25 -13.71
C ARG A 140 6.76 -19.26 -14.42
N ARG A 141 5.75 -18.80 -15.17
CA ARG A 141 4.84 -19.68 -15.92
C ARG A 141 5.51 -20.32 -17.14
N GLU A 142 6.39 -19.59 -17.83
CA GLU A 142 7.21 -20.12 -18.93
C GLU A 142 8.12 -21.24 -18.43
N ALA A 143 8.77 -21.06 -17.27
CA ALA A 143 9.62 -22.07 -16.66
C ALA A 143 8.85 -23.33 -16.22
N ASN A 144 7.58 -23.18 -15.80
CA ASN A 144 6.70 -24.29 -15.46
C ASN A 144 6.01 -24.94 -16.69
N SER A 145 6.25 -24.43 -17.90
CA SER A 145 5.66 -24.99 -19.12
C SER A 145 6.54 -26.05 -19.73
N ILE A 146 5.93 -27.10 -20.28
CA ILE A 146 6.64 -28.11 -21.07
C ILE A 146 7.34 -27.42 -22.25
N TRP A 147 8.60 -27.76 -22.45
CA TRP A 147 9.40 -27.17 -23.52
C TRP A 147 8.79 -27.43 -24.90
N GLY A 148 8.68 -26.39 -25.72
CA GLY A 148 8.07 -26.43 -27.05
C GLY A 148 6.55 -26.45 -27.07
N SER A 149 5.87 -26.49 -25.91
CA SER A 149 4.40 -26.46 -25.89
C SER A 149 3.82 -25.12 -26.39
N PRO A 150 2.60 -25.10 -26.95
CA PRO A 150 1.95 -23.86 -27.38
C PRO A 150 1.88 -22.80 -26.27
N ALA A 151 1.57 -23.21 -25.03
CA ALA A 151 1.54 -22.34 -23.88
C ALA A 151 2.91 -21.70 -23.60
N GLN A 152 4.00 -22.48 -23.67
CA GLN A 152 5.35 -21.93 -23.49
C GLN A 152 5.68 -20.86 -24.53
N VAL A 153 5.34 -21.09 -25.80
CA VAL A 153 5.61 -20.13 -26.89
C VAL A 153 4.84 -18.83 -26.67
N LEU A 154 3.57 -18.91 -26.26
CA LEU A 154 2.74 -17.74 -25.95
C LEU A 154 3.30 -16.95 -24.77
N LEU A 155 3.63 -17.63 -23.67
CA LEU A 155 4.18 -17.02 -22.46
C LEU A 155 5.56 -16.39 -22.72
N ARG A 156 6.43 -17.03 -23.51
CA ARG A 156 7.72 -16.48 -23.91
C ARG A 156 7.55 -15.18 -24.70
N ARG A 157 6.65 -15.16 -25.68
CA ARG A 157 6.36 -13.94 -26.47
C ARG A 157 5.84 -12.82 -25.58
N ALA A 158 4.91 -13.14 -24.68
CA ALA A 158 4.36 -12.18 -23.72
C ALA A 158 5.42 -11.66 -22.74
N ARG A 159 6.34 -12.51 -22.28
CA ARG A 159 7.48 -12.12 -21.43
C ARG A 159 8.40 -11.14 -22.13
N ILE A 160 8.83 -11.47 -23.36
CA ILE A 160 9.72 -10.60 -24.15
C ILE A 160 9.03 -9.25 -24.40
N ASN A 161 7.74 -9.26 -24.74
CA ASN A 161 6.97 -8.02 -24.91
C ASN A 161 6.90 -7.20 -23.61
N ALA A 162 6.54 -7.84 -22.48
CA ALA A 162 6.47 -7.17 -21.19
C ALA A 162 7.83 -6.63 -20.73
N GLU A 163 8.94 -7.31 -21.05
CA GLU A 163 10.30 -6.84 -20.77
C GLU A 163 10.65 -5.58 -21.56
N GLN A 164 10.30 -5.53 -22.85
CA GLN A 164 10.50 -4.34 -23.69
C GLN A 164 9.62 -3.17 -23.21
N VAL A 165 8.37 -3.45 -22.88
CA VAL A 165 7.42 -2.45 -22.36
C VAL A 165 7.88 -1.92 -20.99
N GLU A 166 8.38 -2.78 -20.10
CA GLU A 166 8.94 -2.38 -18.81
C GLU A 166 10.10 -1.39 -18.98
N GLN A 167 11.00 -1.64 -19.93
CA GLN A 167 12.09 -0.71 -20.23
C GLN A 167 11.57 0.67 -20.68
N GLY A 168 10.48 0.70 -21.46
CA GLY A 168 9.82 1.95 -21.86
C GLY A 168 9.16 2.72 -20.69
N PHE A 169 8.74 2.03 -19.63
CA PHE A 169 8.12 2.65 -18.46
C PHE A 169 9.10 3.09 -17.37
N LYS A 170 10.34 2.57 -17.37
CA LYS A 170 11.44 2.96 -16.48
C LYS A 170 11.95 4.39 -16.78
N GLY A 171 11.11 5.39 -16.53
CA GLY A 171 11.46 6.81 -16.47
C GLY A 171 11.21 7.37 -15.07
N ASN A 172 11.88 8.48 -14.74
CA ASN A 172 11.76 9.10 -13.41
C ASN A 172 10.29 9.44 -13.09
N PRO A 173 9.69 8.82 -12.05
CA PRO A 173 8.28 9.02 -11.71
C PRO A 173 8.05 10.41 -11.08
N VAL A 174 9.12 11.02 -10.59
CA VAL A 174 9.14 12.35 -10.00
C VAL A 174 9.72 13.31 -11.03
N GLY A 175 8.90 14.26 -11.51
CA GLY A 175 9.34 15.35 -12.39
C GLY A 175 10.10 16.44 -11.66
N VAL A 176 10.75 16.12 -10.53
CA VAL A 176 11.66 17.03 -9.83
C VAL A 176 12.97 16.92 -10.59
N PRO A 177 13.45 18.00 -11.21
CA PRO A 177 14.70 17.96 -11.94
C PRO A 177 15.83 17.44 -11.04
N THR A 178 16.67 16.54 -11.56
CA THR A 178 17.81 15.95 -10.81
C THR A 178 18.74 17.03 -10.23
N PHE A 179 18.76 18.24 -10.80
CA PHE A 179 19.52 19.37 -10.27
C PHE A 179 18.99 19.91 -8.93
N LEU A 180 17.71 19.69 -8.58
CA LEU A 180 17.16 20.05 -7.26
C LEU A 180 17.49 19.03 -6.17
N LEU A 181 18.05 17.87 -6.55
CA LEU A 181 18.56 16.83 -5.65
C LEU A 181 20.06 16.97 -5.38
N GLY A 182 20.67 18.10 -5.75
CA GLY A 182 22.03 18.44 -5.34
C GLY A 182 22.07 18.90 -3.88
N GLY A 183 22.95 18.31 -3.07
CA GLY A 183 23.04 18.57 -1.62
C GLY A 183 23.20 20.05 -1.22
N ALA A 184 23.70 20.88 -2.13
CA ALA A 184 23.90 22.31 -1.90
C ALA A 184 22.61 23.14 -1.84
N ILE A 185 21.51 22.74 -2.49
CA ILE A 185 20.22 23.47 -2.43
C ILE A 185 19.41 23.04 -1.21
N LEU A 186 19.45 21.74 -0.89
CA LEU A 186 18.80 21.19 0.29
C LEU A 186 19.38 21.79 1.57
N SER A 187 20.69 22.01 1.65
CA SER A 187 21.33 22.66 2.80
C SER A 187 20.87 24.11 3.01
N THR A 188 20.66 24.88 1.94
CA THR A 188 20.24 26.30 2.03
C THR A 188 18.76 26.44 2.37
N ILE A 189 17.91 25.56 1.82
CA ILE A 189 16.49 25.52 2.18
C ILE A 189 16.34 25.05 3.63
N LEU A 190 17.10 24.04 4.05
CA LEU A 190 17.01 23.53 5.41
C LEU A 190 17.56 24.54 6.43
N SER A 191 18.65 25.24 6.14
CA SER A 191 19.21 26.25 7.04
C SER A 191 18.32 27.49 7.17
N THR A 192 17.68 27.92 6.08
CA THR A 192 16.70 29.03 6.13
C THR A 192 15.45 28.65 6.91
N ILE A 193 14.93 27.44 6.74
CA ILE A 193 13.80 26.92 7.53
C ILE A 193 14.18 26.83 9.00
N VAL A 194 15.34 26.26 9.34
CA VAL A 194 15.79 26.13 10.73
C VAL A 194 16.01 27.51 11.37
N SER A 195 16.60 28.47 10.65
CA SER A 195 16.80 29.83 11.13
C SER A 195 15.49 30.60 11.33
N LEU A 196 14.49 30.38 10.48
CA LEU A 196 13.15 30.95 10.62
C LEU A 196 12.40 30.33 11.80
N ILE A 197 12.52 29.01 11.98
CA ILE A 197 11.93 28.29 13.11
C ILE A 197 12.56 28.75 14.42
N SER A 198 13.89 28.84 14.50
CA SER A 198 14.57 29.29 15.72
C SER A 198 14.20 30.72 16.08
N ALA A 199 14.14 31.64 15.10
CA ALA A 199 13.72 33.02 15.34
C ALA A 199 12.23 33.14 15.73
N ALA A 200 11.38 32.24 15.20
CA ALA A 200 9.96 32.19 15.57
C ALA A 200 9.74 31.63 16.98
N LEU A 201 10.60 30.71 17.44
CA LEU A 201 10.52 30.09 18.77
C LEU A 201 10.91 31.03 19.91
N ASP A 202 11.64 32.11 19.62
CA ASP A 202 12.09 33.11 20.63
C ASP A 202 10.96 34.03 21.13
N THR A 203 9.80 34.05 20.47
CA THR A 203 8.66 34.89 20.88
C THR A 203 7.37 34.07 20.91
N THR A 204 6.55 34.26 21.95
CA THR A 204 5.24 33.56 22.08
C THR A 204 4.35 33.80 20.85
N LEU A 205 4.36 35.03 20.32
CA LEU A 205 3.62 35.39 19.11
C LEU A 205 4.21 34.72 17.85
N GLY A 206 5.54 34.59 17.75
CA GLY A 206 6.21 33.88 16.66
C GLY A 206 5.86 32.38 16.65
N VAL A 207 5.77 31.76 17.83
CA VAL A 207 5.42 30.33 17.98
C VAL A 207 3.99 30.07 17.52
N VAL A 208 3.04 30.93 17.92
CA VAL A 208 1.64 30.81 17.50
C VAL A 208 1.52 30.95 15.97
N ILE A 209 2.19 31.94 15.38
CA ILE A 209 2.18 32.14 13.93
C ILE A 209 2.83 30.95 13.21
N ALA A 210 3.98 30.48 13.67
CA ALA A 210 4.65 29.31 13.10
C ALA A 210 3.78 28.06 13.19
N GLY A 211 3.12 27.83 14.33
CA GLY A 211 2.17 26.72 14.51
C GLY A 211 1.03 26.78 13.50
N VAL A 212 0.39 27.93 13.33
CA VAL A 212 -0.69 28.13 12.33
C VAL A 212 -0.17 27.86 10.92
N VAL A 213 1.00 28.38 10.56
CA VAL A 213 1.60 28.16 9.23
C VAL A 213 1.88 26.67 8.99
N VAL A 214 2.41 25.95 9.97
CA VAL A 214 2.67 24.50 9.86
C VAL A 214 1.36 23.72 9.72
N VAL A 215 0.32 24.05 10.50
CA VAL A 215 -1.01 23.42 10.36
C VAL A 215 -1.57 23.63 8.97
N LEU A 216 -1.52 24.86 8.44
CA LEU A 216 -2.00 25.18 7.10
C LEU A 216 -1.19 24.44 6.03
N LEU A 217 0.13 24.37 6.17
CA LEU A 217 1.01 23.66 5.25
C LEU A 217 0.70 22.16 5.25
N LEU A 218 0.69 21.50 6.41
CA LEU A 218 0.42 20.07 6.52
C LEU A 218 -1.01 19.73 6.10
N GLY A 219 -1.99 20.56 6.46
CA GLY A 219 -3.38 20.41 6.01
C GLY A 219 -3.51 20.52 4.49
N SER A 220 -2.84 21.48 3.87
CA SER A 220 -2.84 21.63 2.41
C SER A 220 -2.16 20.46 1.68
N LEU A 221 -1.05 19.96 2.21
CA LEU A 221 -0.34 18.78 1.68
C LEU A 221 -1.17 17.50 1.84
N SER A 222 -1.79 17.31 3.00
CA SER A 222 -2.69 16.18 3.26
C SER A 222 -3.87 16.19 2.29
N TRP A 223 -4.53 17.35 2.14
CA TRP A 223 -5.62 17.52 1.17
C TRP A 223 -5.16 17.20 -0.25
N ALA A 224 -4.00 17.73 -0.68
CA ALA A 224 -3.48 17.49 -2.01
C ALA A 224 -3.15 16.00 -2.25
N ALA A 225 -2.60 15.32 -1.25
CA ALA A 225 -2.31 13.89 -1.30
C ALA A 225 -3.57 13.03 -1.39
N LEU A 226 -4.59 13.31 -0.57
CA LEU A 226 -5.89 12.62 -0.64
C LEU A 226 -6.56 12.83 -2.00
N TYR A 227 -6.56 14.07 -2.50
CA TYR A 227 -7.17 14.39 -3.78
C TYR A 227 -6.44 13.69 -4.94
N ALA A 228 -5.10 13.72 -4.94
CA ALA A 228 -4.29 13.03 -5.93
C ALA A 228 -4.49 11.50 -5.88
N ALA A 229 -4.55 10.90 -4.69
CA ALA A 229 -4.82 9.49 -4.51
C ALA A 229 -6.21 9.10 -5.04
N ALA A 230 -7.24 9.91 -4.78
CA ALA A 230 -8.59 9.67 -5.29
C ALA A 230 -8.64 9.73 -6.82
N VAL A 231 -7.97 10.71 -7.44
CA VAL A 231 -7.88 10.83 -8.91
C VAL A 231 -7.11 9.66 -9.51
N ALA A 232 -5.96 9.32 -8.94
CA ALA A 232 -5.12 8.22 -9.41
C ALA A 232 -5.88 6.88 -9.33
N ARG A 233 -6.49 6.57 -8.17
CA ARG A 233 -7.30 5.36 -7.97
C ARG A 233 -8.42 5.25 -8.99
N ARG A 234 -9.17 6.33 -9.22
CA ARG A 234 -10.26 6.34 -10.22
C ARG A 234 -9.72 6.05 -11.63
N ARG A 235 -8.59 6.64 -12.00
CA ARG A 235 -7.99 6.44 -13.33
C ARG A 235 -7.47 5.02 -13.50
N ILE A 236 -6.71 4.52 -12.53
CA ILE A 236 -6.19 3.15 -12.51
C ILE A 236 -7.34 2.14 -12.66
N ARG A 237 -8.39 2.30 -11.85
CA ARG A 237 -9.59 1.46 -11.88
C ARG A 237 -10.27 1.45 -13.25
N LEU A 238 -10.55 2.64 -13.79
CA LEU A 238 -11.22 2.78 -15.09
C LEU A 238 -10.42 2.18 -16.25
N THR A 239 -9.08 2.18 -16.16
CA THR A 239 -8.24 1.68 -17.25
C THR A 239 -7.86 0.22 -17.11
N THR A 240 -7.56 -0.25 -15.89
CA THR A 240 -6.84 -1.52 -15.69
C THR A 240 -7.64 -2.63 -15.02
N ASP A 241 -8.70 -2.34 -14.25
CA ASP A 241 -9.41 -3.39 -13.50
C ASP A 241 -9.87 -4.54 -14.42
N GLN A 242 -10.65 -4.21 -15.46
CA GLN A 242 -11.20 -5.23 -16.36
C GLN A 242 -10.13 -5.89 -17.26
N PRO A 243 -9.24 -5.15 -17.95
CA PRO A 243 -8.21 -5.77 -18.79
C PRO A 243 -7.23 -6.66 -18.02
N ILE A 244 -6.83 -6.26 -16.82
CA ILE A 244 -5.88 -7.02 -16.01
C ILE A 244 -6.58 -8.23 -15.38
N GLN A 245 -7.83 -8.08 -14.92
CA GLN A 245 -8.58 -9.23 -14.44
C GLN A 245 -8.75 -10.28 -15.53
N ALA A 246 -9.17 -9.88 -16.74
CA ALA A 246 -9.30 -10.80 -17.88
C ALA A 246 -7.99 -11.53 -18.20
N LEU A 247 -6.85 -10.83 -18.12
CA LEU A 247 -5.55 -11.47 -18.26
C LEU A 247 -5.27 -12.50 -17.15
N TYR A 248 -5.56 -12.18 -15.89
CA TYR A 248 -5.37 -13.12 -14.78
C TYR A 248 -6.29 -14.33 -14.89
N ASP A 249 -7.52 -14.15 -15.37
CA ASP A 249 -8.49 -15.22 -15.61
C ASP A 249 -7.99 -16.17 -16.71
N THR A 250 -7.44 -15.64 -17.81
CA THR A 250 -6.87 -16.48 -18.88
C THR A 250 -5.62 -17.25 -18.46
N ILE A 251 -4.74 -16.63 -17.66
CA ILE A 251 -3.55 -17.28 -17.09
C ILE A 251 -3.99 -18.38 -16.14
N GLY A 252 -4.87 -18.03 -15.20
CA GLY A 252 -5.37 -18.94 -14.19
C GLY A 252 -4.39 -19.20 -13.05
N ALA A 253 -4.94 -19.60 -11.90
CA ALA A 253 -4.17 -20.02 -10.72
C ALA A 253 -3.06 -19.04 -10.29
N ALA A 254 -3.17 -17.75 -10.65
CA ALA A 254 -2.12 -16.74 -10.49
C ALA A 254 -2.37 -15.81 -9.28
N GLY A 255 -3.35 -16.15 -8.44
CA GLY A 255 -3.85 -15.28 -7.39
C GLY A 255 -4.62 -14.09 -7.95
N ASP A 256 -4.79 -13.06 -7.11
CA ASP A 256 -5.42 -11.80 -7.49
C ASP A 256 -4.44 -10.87 -8.21
N PRO A 257 -4.94 -10.04 -9.15
CA PRO A 257 -4.11 -9.01 -9.76
C PRO A 257 -3.61 -7.98 -8.73
N PRO A 258 -2.40 -7.40 -8.94
CA PRO A 258 -1.84 -6.39 -8.06
C PRO A 258 -2.80 -5.21 -7.91
N ARG A 259 -3.14 -4.87 -6.67
CA ARG A 259 -3.97 -3.70 -6.36
C ARG A 259 -3.14 -2.42 -6.36
N ASP A 260 -3.81 -1.29 -6.59
CA ASP A 260 -3.18 0.01 -6.56
C ASP A 260 -2.72 0.40 -5.15
N GLN A 261 -1.61 1.15 -5.05
CA GLN A 261 -1.06 1.62 -3.77
C GLN A 261 -1.70 2.93 -3.29
N SER A 262 -2.79 3.39 -3.90
CA SER A 262 -3.40 4.69 -3.55
C SER A 262 -3.91 4.70 -2.10
N TYR A 263 -4.22 3.53 -1.54
CA TYR A 263 -4.58 3.39 -0.12
C TYR A 263 -3.42 3.78 0.80
N ASN A 264 -2.20 3.32 0.52
CA ASN A 264 -1.01 3.68 1.32
C ASN A 264 -0.79 5.20 1.32
N PHE A 265 -1.06 5.86 0.18
CA PHE A 265 -1.01 7.33 0.10
C PHE A 265 -2.09 8.02 0.90
N ALA A 266 -3.32 7.48 0.89
CA ALA A 266 -4.38 7.99 1.73
C ALA A 266 -4.03 7.85 3.23
N VAL A 267 -3.44 6.72 3.63
CA VAL A 267 -2.96 6.49 4.99
C VAL A 267 -1.89 7.52 5.38
N ILE A 268 -0.87 7.74 4.54
CA ILE A 268 0.17 8.75 4.81
C ILE A 268 -0.47 10.14 4.94
N ALA A 269 -1.42 10.50 4.08
CA ALA A 269 -2.09 11.79 4.15
C ALA A 269 -2.90 11.96 5.45
N ILE A 270 -3.57 10.90 5.90
CA ILE A 270 -4.29 10.88 7.19
C ILE A 270 -3.30 11.01 8.35
N VAL A 271 -2.19 10.28 8.33
CA VAL A 271 -1.14 10.39 9.35
C VAL A 271 -0.58 11.82 9.41
N LEU A 272 -0.30 12.45 8.26
CA LEU A 272 0.12 13.86 8.21
C LEU A 272 -0.91 14.81 8.80
N LEU A 273 -2.20 14.57 8.54
CA LEU A 273 -3.29 15.37 9.11
C LEU A 273 -3.35 15.22 10.63
N VAL A 274 -3.27 13.98 11.13
CA VAL A 274 -3.27 13.67 12.55
C VAL A 274 -2.05 14.32 13.23
N LEU A 275 -0.86 14.23 12.63
CA LEU A 275 0.33 14.90 13.15
C LEU A 275 0.13 16.42 13.23
N ALA A 276 -0.45 17.04 12.20
CA ALA A 276 -0.74 18.47 12.21
C ALA A 276 -1.68 18.88 13.35
N VAL A 277 -2.71 18.06 13.63
CA VAL A 277 -3.73 18.38 14.64
C VAL A 277 -3.30 17.99 16.05
N VAL A 278 -2.53 16.92 16.23
CA VAL A 278 -2.21 16.35 17.55
C VAL A 278 -0.87 16.84 18.09
N VAL A 279 0.15 17.01 17.25
CA VAL A 279 1.50 17.35 17.72
C VAL A 279 1.67 18.85 17.96
N ILE A 280 0.96 19.69 17.19
CA ILE A 280 1.16 21.14 17.20
C ILE A 280 0.53 21.82 18.44
N PRO A 281 -0.68 21.47 18.90
CA PRO A 281 -1.27 22.12 20.09
C PRO A 281 -0.48 21.89 21.40
N PRO A 282 0.03 20.67 21.71
CA PRO A 282 0.89 20.46 22.87
C PRO A 282 2.21 21.23 22.78
N LEU A 283 2.80 21.31 21.58
CA LEU A 283 4.01 22.10 21.35
C LEU A 283 3.76 23.59 21.59
N ALA A 284 2.64 24.13 21.11
CA ALA A 284 2.26 25.51 21.36
C ALA A 284 1.98 25.77 22.86
N TYR A 285 1.34 24.81 23.54
CA TYR A 285 1.08 24.89 24.99
C TYR A 285 2.36 24.87 25.83
N LEU A 286 3.28 23.94 25.55
CA LEU A 286 4.55 23.84 26.27
C LEU A 286 5.41 25.11 26.10
N VAL A 287 5.38 25.73 24.91
CA VAL A 287 6.12 26.97 24.70
C VAL A 287 5.44 28.17 25.38
N TYR A 288 4.10 28.21 25.41
CA TYR A 288 3.36 29.23 26.17
C TYR A 288 3.66 29.17 27.68
N ASP A 289 3.68 27.95 28.25
CA ASP A 289 3.97 27.71 29.66
C ASP A 289 5.40 28.14 30.04
N ASN A 290 6.39 27.81 29.20
CA ASN A 290 7.78 28.24 29.38
C ASN A 290 7.99 29.76 29.20
N ALA A 291 7.12 30.47 28.49
CA ALA A 291 7.21 31.91 28.29
C ALA A 291 6.53 32.73 29.40
N THR A 292 5.75 32.08 30.28
CA THR A 292 4.97 32.72 31.36
C THR A 292 5.51 32.39 32.76
N SER A 293 6.51 31.51 32.85
CA SER A 293 7.32 31.23 34.06
C SER A 293 8.56 32.11 34.13
#